data_AF-A0A932RFU3-F1
#
_entry.id   AF-A0A932RFU3-F1
#
_cell.length_a   1.000
_cell.length_b   1.000
_cell.length_c   1.000
_cell.angle_alpha   90.00
_cell.angle_beta   90.00
_cell.angle_gamma   90.00
#
_symmetry.space_group_name_H-M   'P 1'
#
loop_
_entity.id
_entity.type
_entity.pdbx_description
1 polymer ?
#
loop_
_entity_poly.entity_id
_entity_poly.type
_entity_poly.pdbx_seq_one_letter_code
_entity_poly.pdbx_strand_id
1 'polypeptide(L)'
;MHEDLKSLQPKTPVNRREFMVTTLAAGFALAVQPISAQTITTDVTGLVAGEVTIPKLKAGVAWYGRLVGEGNALQPKYPIDVIASLKALVLGLYGGDDQGIPMDTVEKMRAALKAAGSASEIIVYPKTPHGFHADYRPSYRKEQAGDGWNRLQQWFKKYVKA
;
A
#
# COMPACT_ATOMS: atom_id res chain seq x y z
N MET A 1 54.68 0.64 66.41
CA MET A 1 53.37 0.97 67.01
C MET A 1 53.05 2.39 66.57
N HIS A 2 52.20 2.72 65.60
CA HIS A 2 50.98 2.11 65.07
C HIS A 2 50.69 2.74 63.68
N GLU A 3 50.35 1.94 62.67
CA GLU A 3 49.00 1.83 62.05
C GLU A 3 48.52 3.00 61.14
N ASP A 4 49.28 4.07 60.91
CA ASP A 4 48.72 5.22 60.16
C ASP A 4 48.91 5.18 58.63
N LEU A 5 49.56 4.16 58.07
CA LEU A 5 49.81 4.06 56.62
C LEU A 5 48.89 3.06 55.88
N LYS A 6 47.94 2.40 56.55
CA LYS A 6 47.01 1.45 55.91
C LYS A 6 45.64 2.04 55.52
N SER A 7 45.44 3.35 55.68
CA SER A 7 44.12 3.99 55.49
C SER A 7 43.88 4.64 54.12
N LEU A 8 44.83 4.57 53.18
CA LEU A 8 44.73 5.25 51.87
C LEU A 8 44.45 4.32 50.68
N GLN A 9 43.91 3.13 50.93
CA GLN A 9 43.36 2.29 49.87
C GLN A 9 41.84 2.22 50.00
N PRO A 10 41.07 2.50 48.93
CA PRO A 10 39.62 2.32 48.96
C PRO A 10 39.31 0.84 49.24
N LYS A 11 38.72 0.56 50.40
CA LYS A 11 38.21 -0.77 50.77
C LYS A 11 36.88 -1.06 50.08
N THR A 12 36.91 -1.24 48.76
CA THR A 12 35.89 -2.05 48.08
C THR A 12 36.51 -2.69 46.84
N PRO A 13 36.73 -4.02 46.81
CA PRO A 13 37.13 -4.68 45.58
C PRO A 13 35.92 -4.67 44.63
N VAL A 14 35.99 -3.88 43.57
CA VAL A 14 35.00 -3.91 42.48
C VAL A 14 34.93 -5.35 41.98
N ASN A 15 33.77 -5.98 42.12
CA ASN A 15 33.64 -7.39 41.81
C ASN A 15 33.60 -7.57 40.27
N ARG A 16 34.16 -8.66 39.72
CA ARG A 16 34.27 -8.86 38.25
C ARG A 16 32.93 -8.70 37.52
N ARG A 17 31.84 -9.08 38.19
CA ARG A 17 30.46 -8.99 37.69
C ARG A 17 29.95 -7.55 37.66
N GLU A 18 30.36 -6.73 38.62
CA GLU A 18 30.03 -5.30 38.72
C GLU A 18 30.81 -4.49 37.69
N PHE A 19 32.09 -4.82 37.48
CA PHE A 19 32.89 -4.27 36.39
C PHE A 19 32.24 -4.56 35.04
N MET A 20 31.92 -5.83 34.72
CA MET A 20 31.29 -6.19 33.45
C MET A 20 29.93 -5.51 33.20
N VAL A 21 29.05 -5.45 34.20
CA VAL A 21 27.72 -4.84 34.04
C VAL A 21 27.83 -3.33 33.81
N THR A 22 28.77 -2.66 34.47
CA THR A 22 28.98 -1.22 34.32
C THR A 22 29.56 -0.86 32.95
N THR A 23 30.54 -1.64 32.44
CA THR A 23 31.12 -1.39 31.10
C THR A 23 30.12 -1.67 29.98
N LEU A 24 29.27 -2.69 30.12
CA LEU A 24 28.28 -3.03 29.09
C LEU A 24 27.16 -1.99 29.02
N ALA A 25 26.66 -1.52 30.17
CA ALA A 25 25.59 -0.53 30.22
C ALA A 25 26.05 0.85 29.70
N ALA A 26 27.24 1.30 30.08
CA ALA A 26 27.80 2.56 29.58
C ALA A 26 28.15 2.49 28.07
N GLY A 27 28.69 1.35 27.61
CA GLY A 27 28.95 1.11 26.19
C GLY A 27 27.70 1.05 25.33
N PHE A 28 26.62 0.41 25.83
CA PHE A 28 25.33 0.37 25.14
C PHE A 28 24.69 1.75 25.08
N ALA A 29 24.69 2.51 26.19
CA ALA A 29 24.12 3.86 26.23
C ALA A 29 24.81 4.87 25.29
N LEU A 30 26.13 4.73 25.06
CA LEU A 30 26.85 5.50 24.03
C LEU A 30 26.60 5.00 22.60
N ALA A 31 26.30 3.72 22.41
CA ALA A 31 26.01 3.15 21.09
C ALA A 31 24.59 3.48 20.59
N VAL A 32 23.62 3.69 21.48
CA VAL A 32 22.27 4.17 21.13
C VAL A 32 22.15 5.68 21.19
N GLN A 33 23.11 6.40 20.60
CA GLN A 33 22.88 7.80 20.25
C GLN A 33 21.53 7.91 19.53
N PRO A 34 20.74 8.97 19.78
CA PRO A 34 19.48 9.14 19.08
C PRO A 34 19.78 9.13 17.59
N ILE A 35 19.26 8.11 16.88
CA ILE A 35 19.19 8.13 15.44
C ILE A 35 18.34 9.34 15.12
N SER A 36 19.00 10.44 14.73
CA SER A 36 18.32 11.57 14.15
C SER A 36 17.74 11.05 12.84
N ALA A 37 16.50 10.57 12.91
CA ALA A 37 15.72 10.25 11.74
C ALA A 37 15.46 11.58 11.02
N GLN A 38 16.41 12.01 10.20
CA GLN A 38 16.12 12.99 9.18
C GLN A 38 15.09 12.32 8.27
N THR A 39 13.88 12.86 8.28
CA THR A 39 12.88 12.50 7.28
C THR A 39 13.51 12.80 5.93
N ILE A 40 13.86 11.77 5.17
CA ILE A 40 14.31 11.95 3.80
C ILE A 40 13.07 12.36 3.01
N THR A 41 12.86 13.67 2.85
CA THR A 41 11.92 14.19 1.87
C THR A 41 12.59 14.07 0.52
N THR A 42 12.35 12.97 -0.19
CA THR A 42 12.73 12.90 -1.60
C THR A 42 11.86 13.90 -2.35
N ASP A 43 12.49 14.92 -2.93
CA ASP A 43 11.82 15.87 -3.79
C ASP A 43 11.13 15.13 -4.94
N VAL A 44 9.89 15.51 -5.26
CA VAL A 44 9.16 14.97 -6.41
C VAL A 44 9.68 15.52 -7.74
N THR A 45 10.61 16.47 -7.69
CA THR A 45 11.32 17.03 -8.84
C THR A 45 12.06 15.93 -9.59
N GLY A 46 11.55 15.58 -10.78
CA GLY A 46 12.07 14.51 -11.63
C GLY A 46 11.27 13.20 -11.58
N LEU A 47 10.29 13.08 -10.67
CA LEU A 47 9.31 12.00 -10.74
C LEU A 47 8.26 12.35 -11.78
N VAL A 48 8.18 11.54 -12.83
CA VAL A 48 7.02 11.56 -13.72
C VAL A 48 5.87 10.88 -12.97
N ALA A 49 5.07 11.68 -12.26
CA ALA A 49 3.76 11.27 -11.77
C ALA A 49 2.78 11.38 -12.95
N GLY A 50 2.43 10.24 -13.54
CA GLY A 50 1.62 10.24 -14.76
C GLY A 50 1.13 8.86 -15.15
N GLU A 51 0.26 8.85 -16.16
CA GLU A 51 -0.28 7.63 -16.76
C GLU A 51 0.86 6.79 -17.38
N VAL A 52 0.96 5.53 -16.98
CA VAL A 52 1.81 4.54 -17.67
C VAL A 52 0.93 3.76 -18.63
N THR A 53 0.90 4.17 -19.91
CA THR A 53 0.19 3.43 -20.96
C THR A 53 1.11 2.37 -21.56
N ILE A 54 0.68 1.11 -21.58
CA ILE A 54 1.36 0.03 -22.31
C ILE A 54 0.62 -0.17 -23.64
N PRO A 55 1.18 0.26 -24.79
CA PRO A 55 0.43 0.32 -26.05
C PRO A 55 -0.07 -1.04 -26.57
N LYS A 56 0.55 -2.13 -26.13
CA LYS A 56 0.22 -3.51 -26.53
C LYS A 56 -0.64 -4.26 -25.51
N LEU A 57 -1.17 -3.58 -24.48
CA LEU A 57 -2.02 -4.22 -23.48
C LEU A 57 -3.37 -4.60 -24.11
N LYS A 58 -3.71 -5.90 -24.08
CA LYS A 58 -4.98 -6.40 -24.62
C LYS A 58 -6.14 -6.26 -23.63
N ALA A 59 -5.89 -6.56 -22.35
CA ALA A 59 -6.90 -6.49 -21.30
C ALA A 59 -6.27 -6.24 -19.92
N GLY A 60 -7.06 -5.66 -19.01
CA GLY A 60 -6.71 -5.42 -17.61
C GLY A 60 -7.85 -5.80 -16.66
N VAL A 61 -7.52 -6.01 -15.39
CA VAL A 61 -8.50 -6.24 -14.32
C VAL A 61 -8.17 -5.30 -13.16
N ALA A 62 -9.13 -4.48 -12.75
CA ALA A 62 -9.00 -3.52 -11.67
C ALA A 62 -9.86 -3.96 -10.46
N TRP A 63 -9.23 -4.05 -9.29
CA TRP A 63 -9.89 -4.37 -8.03
C TRP A 63 -10.06 -3.10 -7.22
N TYR A 64 -11.32 -2.71 -6.94
CA TYR A 64 -11.69 -1.58 -6.09
C TYR A 64 -10.78 -0.34 -6.25
N GLY A 65 -10.54 0.09 -7.49
CA GLY A 65 -9.75 1.28 -7.81
C GLY A 65 -10.62 2.53 -7.93
N ARG A 66 -10.20 3.65 -7.34
CA ARG A 66 -10.99 4.90 -7.37
C ARG A 66 -11.23 5.37 -8.81
N LEU A 67 -12.50 5.60 -9.16
CA LEU A 67 -12.95 5.87 -10.54
C LEU A 67 -13.02 7.36 -10.88
N VAL A 68 -13.39 8.18 -9.91
CA VAL A 68 -13.62 9.62 -10.05
C VAL A 68 -12.96 10.36 -8.88
N GLY A 69 -12.39 11.52 -9.17
CA GLY A 69 -11.82 12.42 -8.18
C GLY A 69 -11.40 13.73 -8.82
N GLU A 70 -10.99 14.67 -8.00
CA GLU A 70 -10.41 15.92 -8.46
C GLU A 70 -8.91 15.74 -8.65
N GLY A 71 -8.43 16.03 -9.86
CA GLY A 71 -7.02 15.92 -10.18
C GLY A 71 -6.16 16.87 -9.33
N ASN A 72 -4.98 16.43 -8.94
CA ASN A 72 -3.97 17.26 -8.30
C ASN A 72 -2.59 17.03 -8.93
N ALA A 73 -1.54 17.73 -8.44
CA ALA A 73 -0.20 17.63 -9.01
C ALA A 73 0.39 16.20 -8.97
N LEU A 74 -0.03 15.36 -8.03
CA LEU A 74 0.45 13.98 -7.87
C LEU A 74 -0.45 12.96 -8.60
N GLN A 75 -1.72 13.28 -8.78
CA GLN A 75 -2.69 12.47 -9.51
C GLN A 75 -3.54 13.37 -10.41
N PRO A 76 -3.05 13.73 -11.61
CA PRO A 76 -3.71 14.73 -12.46
C PRO A 76 -4.98 14.21 -13.15
N LYS A 77 -5.18 12.89 -13.22
CA LYS A 77 -6.30 12.25 -13.92
C LYS A 77 -6.83 11.04 -13.15
N TYR A 78 -8.09 10.74 -13.37
CA TYR A 78 -8.79 9.55 -12.88
C TYR A 78 -9.22 8.66 -14.05
N PRO A 79 -9.60 7.39 -13.78
CA PRO A 79 -10.06 6.46 -14.81
C PRO A 79 -11.15 7.02 -15.73
N ILE A 80 -12.06 7.85 -15.21
CA ILE A 80 -13.12 8.48 -15.99
C ILE A 80 -12.59 9.44 -17.08
N ASP A 81 -11.44 10.07 -16.85
CA ASP A 81 -10.86 11.08 -17.75
C ASP A 81 -10.13 10.44 -18.95
N VAL A 82 -9.80 9.16 -18.84
CA VAL A 82 -8.99 8.42 -19.84
C VAL A 82 -9.79 7.34 -20.58
N ILE A 83 -11.11 7.28 -20.38
CA ILE A 83 -11.96 6.26 -21.03
C ILE A 83 -11.78 6.26 -22.55
N ALA A 84 -11.75 7.44 -23.17
CA ALA A 84 -11.62 7.57 -24.61
C ALA A 84 -10.25 7.12 -25.15
N SER A 85 -9.20 7.10 -24.32
CA SER A 85 -7.86 6.64 -24.68
C SER A 85 -7.58 5.19 -24.31
N LEU A 86 -8.49 4.51 -23.60
CA LEU A 86 -8.35 3.10 -23.22
C LEU A 86 -8.44 2.19 -24.45
N LYS A 87 -7.28 1.64 -24.85
CA LYS A 87 -7.18 0.63 -25.91
C LYS A 87 -7.40 -0.81 -25.39
N ALA A 88 -7.17 -1.03 -24.11
CA ALA A 88 -7.32 -2.33 -23.47
C ALA A 88 -8.71 -2.47 -22.85
N LEU A 89 -9.27 -3.68 -22.89
CA LEU A 89 -10.54 -3.97 -22.23
C LEU A 89 -10.34 -4.22 -20.74
N VAL A 90 -11.08 -3.50 -19.91
CA VAL A 90 -10.93 -3.54 -18.45
C VAL A 90 -12.12 -4.21 -17.78
N LEU A 91 -11.84 -5.15 -16.88
CA LEU A 91 -12.83 -5.67 -15.93
C LEU A 91 -12.64 -4.99 -14.57
N GLY A 92 -13.66 -4.30 -14.08
CA GLY A 92 -13.72 -3.73 -12.74
C GLY A 92 -14.42 -4.65 -11.74
N LEU A 93 -13.81 -4.89 -10.59
CA LEU A 93 -14.37 -5.69 -9.49
C LEU A 93 -14.50 -4.81 -8.24
N TYR A 94 -15.74 -4.44 -7.89
CA TYR A 94 -16.05 -3.43 -6.88
C TYR A 94 -16.93 -3.98 -5.77
N GLY A 95 -16.79 -3.41 -4.57
CA GLY A 95 -17.66 -3.70 -3.44
C GLY A 95 -18.78 -2.66 -3.33
N GLY A 96 -20.01 -3.10 -3.07
CA GLY A 96 -21.17 -2.21 -2.93
C GLY A 96 -21.20 -1.41 -1.63
N ASP A 97 -20.47 -1.83 -0.59
CA ASP A 97 -20.36 -1.13 0.70
C ASP A 97 -19.03 -0.37 0.83
N ASP A 98 -18.30 -0.21 -0.29
CA ASP A 98 -17.04 0.51 -0.34
C ASP A 98 -17.25 2.02 -0.12
N GLN A 99 -16.91 2.49 1.08
CA GLN A 99 -17.04 3.90 1.44
C GLN A 99 -16.07 4.81 0.66
N GLY A 100 -14.96 4.26 0.16
CA GLY A 100 -13.99 5.00 -0.64
C GLY A 100 -14.40 5.15 -2.10
N ILE A 101 -15.38 4.36 -2.56
CA ILE A 101 -15.84 4.32 -3.94
C ILE A 101 -17.38 4.27 -3.96
N PRO A 102 -18.03 5.42 -3.77
CA PRO A 102 -19.48 5.46 -3.70
C PRO A 102 -20.12 5.02 -5.02
N MET A 103 -21.29 4.39 -4.94
CA MET A 103 -21.97 3.79 -6.10
C MET A 103 -22.30 4.80 -7.21
N ASP A 104 -22.46 6.08 -6.90
CA ASP A 104 -22.66 7.11 -7.93
C ASP A 104 -21.46 7.23 -8.88
N THR A 105 -20.23 7.08 -8.36
CA THR A 105 -19.00 7.10 -9.16
C THR A 105 -18.89 5.86 -10.05
N VAL A 106 -19.37 4.72 -9.56
CA VAL A 106 -19.45 3.47 -10.33
C VAL A 106 -20.45 3.61 -11.48
N GLU A 107 -21.63 4.16 -11.22
CA GLU A 107 -22.65 4.38 -12.25
C GLU A 107 -22.21 5.43 -13.29
N LYS A 108 -21.55 6.51 -12.87
CA LYS A 108 -20.91 7.48 -13.78
C LYS A 108 -19.92 6.79 -14.71
N MET A 109 -19.07 5.92 -14.18
CA MET A 109 -18.11 5.16 -14.98
C MET A 109 -18.82 4.20 -15.95
N ARG A 110 -19.84 3.46 -15.50
CA ARG A 110 -20.64 2.57 -16.37
C ARG A 110 -21.27 3.34 -17.54
N ALA A 111 -21.86 4.50 -17.27
CA ALA A 111 -22.45 5.35 -18.28
C ALA A 111 -21.38 5.84 -19.29
N ALA A 112 -20.22 6.25 -18.81
CA ALA A 112 -19.14 6.73 -19.66
C ALA A 112 -18.50 5.61 -20.50
N LEU A 113 -18.34 4.40 -19.95
CA LEU A 113 -17.91 3.21 -20.70
C LEU A 113 -18.90 2.87 -21.82
N LYS A 114 -20.20 2.92 -21.53
CA LYS A 114 -21.27 2.71 -22.50
C LYS A 114 -21.26 3.77 -23.60
N ALA A 115 -21.10 5.04 -23.23
CA ALA A 115 -21.01 6.16 -24.19
C ALA A 115 -19.79 6.05 -25.11
N ALA A 116 -18.68 5.52 -24.60
CA ALA A 116 -17.47 5.25 -25.38
C ALA A 116 -17.54 3.97 -26.22
N GLY A 117 -18.62 3.18 -26.13
CA GLY A 117 -18.73 1.90 -26.83
C GLY A 117 -17.71 0.85 -26.38
N SER A 118 -17.17 0.98 -25.17
CA SER A 118 -16.16 0.07 -24.64
C SER A 118 -16.80 -1.26 -24.24
N ALA A 119 -16.13 -2.38 -24.57
CA ALA A 119 -16.51 -3.70 -24.06
C ALA A 119 -16.00 -3.97 -22.63
N SER A 120 -15.51 -2.94 -21.93
CA SER A 120 -15.11 -3.02 -20.53
C SER A 120 -16.34 -3.19 -19.63
N GLU A 121 -16.17 -3.96 -18.55
CA GLU A 121 -17.28 -4.35 -17.66
C GLU A 121 -16.96 -3.96 -16.21
N ILE A 122 -17.99 -3.61 -15.43
CA ILE A 122 -17.86 -3.37 -13.99
C ILE A 122 -18.85 -4.26 -13.24
N ILE A 123 -18.31 -5.15 -12.42
CA ILE A 123 -19.05 -6.04 -11.52
C ILE A 123 -19.00 -5.45 -10.12
N VAL A 124 -20.17 -5.36 -9.48
CA VAL A 124 -20.33 -4.87 -8.11
C VAL A 124 -20.86 -6.01 -7.26
N TYR A 125 -20.17 -6.31 -6.18
CA TYR A 125 -20.59 -7.29 -5.19
C TYR A 125 -21.40 -6.59 -4.09
N PRO A 126 -22.69 -6.91 -3.91
CA PRO A 126 -23.50 -6.32 -2.85
C PRO A 126 -22.90 -6.60 -1.47
N LYS A 127 -23.11 -5.69 -0.51
CA LYS A 127 -22.72 -5.85 0.90
C LYS A 127 -21.23 -6.16 1.13
N THR A 128 -20.37 -5.70 0.21
CA THR A 128 -18.95 -6.07 0.17
C THR A 128 -18.11 -4.81 0.37
N PRO A 129 -17.22 -4.77 1.37
CA PRO A 129 -16.41 -3.59 1.67
C PRO A 129 -15.20 -3.48 0.73
N HIS A 130 -14.47 -2.37 0.86
CA HIS A 130 -13.16 -2.21 0.24
C HIS A 130 -12.18 -3.32 0.69
N GLY A 131 -11.26 -3.73 -0.19
CA GLY A 131 -10.23 -4.71 0.18
C GLY A 131 -10.79 -6.10 0.47
N PHE A 132 -11.90 -6.50 -0.15
CA PHE A 132 -12.55 -7.78 0.10
C PHE A 132 -11.79 -9.00 -0.41
N HIS A 133 -10.75 -8.81 -1.24
CA HIS A 133 -9.86 -9.87 -1.71
C HIS A 133 -8.62 -10.07 -0.82
N ALA A 134 -8.38 -9.19 0.16
CA ALA A 134 -7.25 -9.28 1.07
C ALA A 134 -7.53 -10.28 2.21
N ASP A 135 -7.13 -11.54 2.00
CA ASP A 135 -7.37 -12.68 2.91
C ASP A 135 -6.87 -12.49 4.36
N TYR A 136 -5.85 -11.66 4.55
CA TYR A 136 -5.28 -11.32 5.85
C TYR A 136 -6.03 -10.21 6.61
N ARG A 137 -7.08 -9.60 6.02
CA ARG A 137 -7.82 -8.47 6.61
C ARG A 137 -9.24 -8.87 7.05
N PRO A 138 -9.83 -8.18 8.06
CA PRO A 138 -11.24 -8.35 8.41
C PRO A 138 -12.24 -8.00 7.28
N SER A 139 -11.78 -7.22 6.29
CA SER A 139 -12.56 -6.90 5.09
C SER A 139 -12.75 -8.09 4.16
N TYR A 140 -11.99 -9.18 4.32
CA TYR A 140 -12.03 -10.33 3.42
C TYR A 140 -13.45 -10.90 3.28
N ARG A 141 -13.85 -11.19 2.05
CA ARG A 141 -15.11 -11.86 1.72
C ARG A 141 -14.84 -13.02 0.79
N LYS A 142 -14.72 -14.23 1.35
CA LYS A 142 -14.24 -15.44 0.65
C LYS A 142 -15.00 -15.74 -0.63
N GLU A 143 -16.33 -15.64 -0.62
CA GLU A 143 -17.16 -15.96 -1.78
C GLU A 143 -16.94 -14.97 -2.92
N GLN A 144 -16.98 -13.67 -2.61
CA GLN A 144 -16.81 -12.59 -3.57
C GLN A 144 -15.37 -12.51 -4.08
N ALA A 145 -14.40 -12.78 -3.22
CA ALA A 145 -12.99 -12.93 -3.59
C ALA A 145 -12.79 -14.10 -4.57
N GLY A 146 -13.41 -15.25 -4.30
CA GLY A 146 -13.36 -16.42 -5.17
C GLY A 146 -14.04 -16.18 -6.52
N ASP A 147 -15.24 -15.59 -6.52
CA ASP A 147 -15.94 -15.23 -7.77
C ASP A 147 -15.14 -14.20 -8.58
N GLY A 148 -14.62 -13.15 -7.93
CA GLY A 148 -13.77 -12.16 -8.57
C GLY A 148 -12.52 -12.78 -9.20
N TRP A 149 -11.89 -13.72 -8.52
CA TRP A 149 -10.74 -14.46 -9.04
C TRP A 149 -11.10 -15.31 -10.26
N ASN A 150 -12.26 -15.98 -10.23
CA ASN A 150 -12.75 -16.76 -11.36
C ASN A 150 -13.06 -15.87 -12.58
N ARG A 151 -13.69 -14.70 -12.36
CA ARG A 151 -13.96 -13.72 -13.43
C ARG A 151 -12.69 -13.16 -14.03
N LEU A 152 -11.69 -12.83 -13.20
CA LEU A 152 -10.37 -12.40 -13.65
C LEU A 152 -9.75 -13.43 -14.62
N GLN A 153 -9.76 -14.71 -14.22
CA GLN A 153 -9.21 -15.77 -15.07
C GLN A 153 -9.98 -15.92 -16.38
N GLN A 154 -11.32 -15.84 -16.34
CA GLN A 154 -12.17 -15.91 -17.53
C GLN A 154 -11.91 -14.71 -18.46
N TRP A 155 -11.74 -13.51 -17.91
CA TRP A 155 -11.45 -12.29 -18.65
C TRP A 155 -10.14 -12.41 -19.44
N PHE A 156 -9.06 -12.82 -18.77
CA PHE A 156 -7.78 -13.00 -19.44
C PHE A 156 -7.80 -14.15 -20.43
N LYS A 157 -8.50 -15.26 -20.15
CA LYS A 157 -8.69 -16.35 -21.13
C LYS A 157 -9.43 -15.87 -22.38
N LYS A 158 -10.37 -14.94 -22.25
CA LYS A 158 -11.16 -14.40 -23.36
C LYS A 158 -10.37 -13.40 -24.21
N TYR A 159 -9.59 -12.52 -23.59
CA TYR A 159 -9.02 -11.35 -24.29
C TYR A 159 -7.50 -11.33 -24.42
N VAL A 160 -6.75 -12.12 -23.63
CA VAL A 160 -5.28 -12.10 -23.64
C VAL A 160 -4.67 -13.28 -24.41
N LYS A 161 -5.47 -14.31 -24.74
CA LYS A 161 -4.95 -15.49 -25.47
C LYS A 161 -4.15 -15.08 -26.71
N ALA A 162 -3.00 -15.77 -26.84
CA ALA A 162 -2.00 -15.60 -27.89
C ALA A 162 -2.60 -15.86 -29.27
#